data_AF-A0A6J0A1H2-F1
#
_entry.id   AF-A0A6J0A1H2-F1
#
_cell.length_a   1.000
_cell.length_b   1.000
_cell.length_c   1.000
_cell.angle_alpha   90.00
_cell.angle_beta   90.00
_cell.angle_gamma   90.00
#
_symmetry.space_group_name_H-M   'P 1'
#
loop_
_entity.id
_entity.type
_entity.pdbx_description
1 polymer ?
#
loop_
_entity_poly.entity_id
_entity_poly.type
_entity_poly.pdbx_seq_one_letter_code
_entity_poly.pdbx_strand_id
1 'polypeptide(L)'
;MSKLLSRVWIVSHRTEMWLLIVVAYLFQRNVNSGGMPTKAADPEAFMNISEIIQHQGYPWEEYEVVTEDGYILSVNRIPQGLTKLKKTGSKPVVFLQHGLLGDASNWISNLPNNSLGFILADAGFDVWLGNSRGNTWSRKHKTLSIDQDEFWAFSYDEMARFDLPAVINFILQKTGQEKIYYVGYSQGTTMGFIAFSTMPELAQKIKMYFALAPIATVKHAKSPGTKFLLLPDMMIKGLFGKKEFLYQTRFFRQFVIYLCGQMIIDQICSNVMLLLGGFNANNMNMSRANVYVAHTPAGTSVQNILHWSQAVNSGELRAFDWGSETKNLEKGNQPTPVRYKVRDMTVPTAMWTGGQDWLSNPEDVKTLLAEVTNLIYHKNIPEWAHVDFIWGLDAPHRVYNEIIHLMKQEETSFSQGVCGIRL
;
A
#
# COMPACT_ATOMS: atom_id res chain seq x y z
N MET A 1 45.52 -12.75 11.65
CA MET A 1 44.21 -12.09 11.40
C MET A 1 43.01 -13.02 11.55
N SER A 2 42.95 -14.20 10.88
CA SER A 2 41.77 -15.09 10.93
C SER A 2 41.38 -15.57 12.36
N LYS A 3 42.34 -15.94 13.21
CA LYS A 3 42.07 -16.30 14.63
C LYS A 3 41.56 -15.13 15.47
N LEU A 4 41.99 -13.90 15.18
CA LEU A 4 41.52 -12.69 15.88
C LEU A 4 40.09 -12.35 15.47
N LEU A 5 39.77 -12.46 14.18
CA LEU A 5 38.42 -12.28 13.64
C LEU A 5 37.44 -13.32 14.20
N SER A 6 37.85 -14.59 14.33
CA SER A 6 37.00 -15.63 14.92
C SER A 6 36.68 -15.39 16.40
N ARG A 7 37.65 -14.88 17.19
CA ARG A 7 37.43 -14.55 18.60
C ARG A 7 36.57 -13.29 18.76
N VAL A 8 36.74 -12.28 17.91
CA VAL A 8 35.90 -11.08 17.90
C VAL A 8 34.47 -11.40 17.49
N TRP A 9 34.27 -12.30 16.51
CA TRP A 9 32.94 -12.78 16.10
C TRP A 9 32.21 -13.58 17.19
N ILE A 10 32.91 -14.49 17.87
CA ILE A 10 32.36 -15.32 18.96
C ILE A 10 32.05 -14.47 20.20
N VAL A 11 32.88 -13.45 20.48
CA VAL A 11 32.62 -12.50 21.57
C VAL A 11 31.41 -11.62 21.24
N SER A 12 31.28 -11.11 19.99
CA SER A 12 30.13 -10.30 19.54
C SER A 12 28.80 -11.03 19.71
N HIS A 13 28.71 -12.28 19.25
CA HIS A 13 27.49 -13.10 19.37
C HIS A 13 27.14 -13.41 20.83
N ARG A 14 28.14 -13.60 21.70
CA ARG A 14 27.90 -13.77 23.14
C ARG A 14 27.39 -12.48 23.77
N THR A 15 27.96 -11.32 23.45
CA THR A 15 27.47 -10.03 23.95
C THR A 15 26.07 -9.70 23.44
N GLU A 16 25.75 -10.00 22.18
CA GLU A 16 24.40 -9.81 21.60
C GLU A 16 23.37 -10.73 22.27
N MET A 17 23.74 -11.98 22.55
CA MET A 17 22.87 -12.93 23.24
C MET A 17 22.68 -12.55 24.73
N TRP A 18 23.71 -12.04 25.41
CA TRP A 18 23.58 -11.48 26.75
C TRP A 18 22.76 -10.18 26.76
N LEU A 19 22.86 -9.35 25.72
CA LEU A 19 22.02 -8.17 25.56
C LEU A 19 20.55 -8.58 25.40
N LEU A 20 20.26 -9.58 24.58
CA LEU A 20 18.91 -10.12 24.41
C LEU A 20 18.36 -10.73 25.70
N ILE A 21 19.19 -11.44 26.48
CA ILE A 21 18.80 -11.98 27.79
C ILE A 21 18.56 -10.86 28.80
N VAL A 22 19.39 -9.82 28.81
CA VAL A 22 19.22 -8.65 29.69
C VAL A 22 17.98 -7.86 29.29
N VAL A 23 17.73 -7.65 28.00
CA VAL A 23 16.52 -7.00 27.49
C VAL A 23 15.29 -7.85 27.84
N ALA A 24 15.33 -9.17 27.64
CA ALA A 24 14.25 -10.08 28.01
C ALA A 24 14.01 -10.13 29.53
N TYR A 25 15.07 -10.07 30.34
CA TYR A 25 14.98 -10.05 31.81
C TYR A 25 14.44 -8.71 32.33
N LEU A 26 14.90 -7.59 31.77
CA LEU A 26 14.35 -6.27 32.08
C LEU A 26 12.89 -6.15 31.61
N PHE A 27 12.54 -6.79 30.49
CA PHE A 27 11.17 -6.88 29.99
C PHE A 27 10.30 -7.73 30.91
N GLN A 28 10.74 -8.92 31.31
CA GLN A 28 10.01 -9.78 32.24
C GLN A 28 9.85 -9.14 33.61
N ARG A 29 10.86 -8.40 34.07
CA ARG A 29 10.81 -7.61 35.31
C ARG A 29 9.84 -6.43 35.21
N ASN A 30 9.76 -5.74 34.07
CA ASN A 30 8.87 -4.59 33.88
C ASN A 30 7.41 -5.00 33.60
N VAL A 31 7.20 -6.12 32.91
CA VAL A 31 5.87 -6.74 32.74
C VAL A 31 5.34 -7.24 34.09
N ASN A 32 6.20 -7.82 34.93
CA ASN A 32 5.81 -8.30 36.26
C ASN A 32 5.71 -7.20 37.32
N SER A 33 6.30 -6.02 37.11
CA SER A 33 6.32 -4.94 38.11
C SER A 33 5.18 -3.91 37.96
N GLY A 34 4.35 -4.00 36.91
CA GLY A 34 3.22 -3.09 36.70
C GLY A 34 3.61 -1.61 36.59
N GLY A 35 4.85 -1.30 36.23
CA GLY A 35 5.47 0.02 36.44
C GLY A 35 5.28 1.07 35.33
N MET A 36 4.59 0.77 34.22
CA MET A 36 4.26 1.78 33.21
C MET A 36 2.74 1.86 33.00
N PRO A 37 2.14 3.07 32.94
CA PRO A 37 0.74 3.22 32.57
C PRO A 37 0.51 2.72 31.13
N THR A 38 -0.16 1.58 31.00
CA THR A 38 -0.57 0.99 29.71
C THR A 38 -1.95 1.51 29.33
N LYS A 39 -2.13 2.03 28.11
CA LYS A 39 -3.47 2.10 27.51
C LYS A 39 -3.86 0.67 27.12
N ALA A 40 -5.13 0.28 27.30
CA ALA A 40 -5.61 -0.96 26.73
C ALA A 40 -5.39 -0.92 25.21
N ALA A 41 -4.69 -1.92 24.66
CA ALA A 41 -4.46 -1.99 23.22
C ALA A 41 -5.81 -2.17 22.50
N ASP A 42 -5.97 -1.45 21.39
CA ASP A 42 -7.18 -1.54 20.57
C ASP A 42 -7.29 -2.98 20.03
N PRO A 43 -8.46 -3.64 20.16
CA PRO A 43 -8.62 -5.02 19.72
C PRO A 43 -8.27 -5.21 18.24
N GLU A 44 -8.49 -4.19 17.41
CA GLU A 44 -8.20 -4.21 15.98
C GLU A 44 -6.70 -4.33 15.67
N ALA A 45 -5.82 -4.04 16.63
CA ALA A 45 -4.38 -4.27 16.50
C ALA A 45 -4.04 -5.77 16.39
N PHE A 46 -4.88 -6.66 16.90
CA PHE A 46 -4.64 -8.12 16.90
C PHE A 46 -5.47 -8.88 15.87
N MET A 47 -6.41 -8.21 15.23
CA MET A 47 -7.31 -8.80 14.25
C MET A 47 -6.64 -9.01 12.89
N ASN A 48 -7.23 -9.83 12.04
CA ASN A 48 -7.04 -9.82 10.58
C ASN A 48 -8.03 -8.86 9.90
N ILE A 49 -7.91 -8.66 8.59
CA ILE A 49 -8.74 -7.70 7.83
C ILE A 49 -10.24 -8.04 7.96
N SER A 50 -10.61 -9.30 7.81
CA SER A 50 -12.01 -9.75 7.87
C SER A 50 -12.59 -9.61 9.30
N GLU A 51 -11.79 -9.89 10.32
CA GLU A 51 -12.14 -9.65 11.72
C GLU A 51 -12.35 -8.16 12.02
N ILE A 52 -11.54 -7.24 11.45
CA ILE A 52 -11.75 -5.79 11.59
C ILE A 52 -13.09 -5.38 10.96
N ILE A 53 -13.38 -5.85 9.75
CA ILE A 53 -14.65 -5.56 9.05
C ILE A 53 -15.84 -6.07 9.88
N GLN A 54 -15.75 -7.30 10.39
CA GLN A 54 -16.78 -7.90 11.22
C GLN A 54 -16.95 -7.18 12.56
N HIS A 55 -15.86 -6.77 13.21
CA HIS A 55 -15.86 -6.06 14.48
C HIS A 55 -16.60 -4.72 14.37
N GLN A 56 -16.49 -4.04 13.23
CA GLN A 56 -17.25 -2.82 12.93
C GLN A 56 -18.70 -3.10 12.49
N GLY A 57 -19.13 -4.37 12.44
CA GLY A 57 -20.49 -4.80 12.12
C GLY A 57 -20.79 -4.97 10.63
N TYR A 58 -19.81 -4.78 9.74
CA TYR A 58 -20.02 -4.88 8.30
C TYR A 58 -19.96 -6.35 7.84
N PRO A 59 -20.72 -6.71 6.78
CA PRO A 59 -20.54 -8.00 6.13
C PRO A 59 -19.18 -8.04 5.43
N TRP A 60 -18.59 -9.22 5.41
CA TRP A 60 -17.29 -9.45 4.81
C TRP A 60 -17.29 -10.73 3.98
N GLU A 61 -16.48 -10.74 2.94
CA GLU A 61 -16.11 -11.94 2.18
C GLU A 61 -14.60 -11.89 1.89
N GLU A 62 -13.97 -13.06 1.79
CA GLU A 62 -12.56 -13.20 1.40
C GLU A 62 -12.44 -14.16 0.21
N TYR A 63 -11.56 -13.83 -0.72
CA TYR A 63 -11.32 -14.58 -1.93
C TYR A 63 -9.83 -14.80 -2.16
N GLU A 64 -9.47 -16.00 -2.61
CA GLU A 64 -8.14 -16.29 -3.16
C GLU A 64 -8.16 -16.13 -4.68
N VAL A 65 -7.33 -15.24 -5.19
CA VAL A 65 -7.19 -14.96 -6.63
C VAL A 65 -5.80 -15.42 -7.09
N VAL A 66 -5.76 -16.26 -8.11
CA VAL A 66 -4.49 -16.74 -8.66
C VAL A 66 -4.05 -15.86 -9.84
N THR A 67 -2.83 -15.34 -9.79
CA THR A 67 -2.19 -14.64 -10.89
C THR A 67 -1.73 -15.61 -11.98
N GLU A 68 -1.48 -15.08 -13.18
CA GLU A 68 -0.97 -15.87 -14.31
C GLU A 68 0.37 -16.55 -13.97
N ASP A 69 1.25 -15.84 -13.27
CA ASP A 69 2.56 -16.33 -12.87
C ASP A 69 2.54 -17.19 -11.58
N GLY A 70 1.37 -17.37 -10.97
CA GLY A 70 1.14 -18.43 -9.98
C GLY A 70 1.05 -17.98 -8.52
N TYR A 71 1.13 -16.68 -8.22
CA TYR A 71 0.85 -16.14 -6.89
C TYR A 71 -0.62 -16.29 -6.53
N ILE A 72 -0.91 -16.50 -5.26
CA ILE A 72 -2.26 -16.59 -4.72
C ILE A 72 -2.47 -15.40 -3.79
N LEU A 73 -3.31 -14.46 -4.22
CA LEU A 73 -3.57 -13.20 -3.56
C LEU A 73 -4.86 -13.28 -2.73
N SER A 74 -4.82 -12.82 -1.47
CA SER A 74 -6.04 -12.66 -0.66
C SER A 74 -6.71 -11.32 -0.98
N VAL A 75 -7.97 -11.35 -1.37
CA VAL A 75 -8.77 -10.16 -1.68
C VAL A 75 -9.98 -10.13 -0.76
N ASN A 76 -10.16 -9.01 -0.05
CA ASN A 76 -11.25 -8.83 0.91
C ASN A 76 -12.37 -8.01 0.27
N ARG A 77 -13.62 -8.23 0.67
CA ARG A 77 -14.79 -7.54 0.12
C ARG A 77 -15.75 -7.11 1.21
N ILE A 78 -16.26 -5.89 1.11
CA ILE A 78 -17.38 -5.35 1.90
C ILE A 78 -18.57 -5.17 0.93
N PRO A 79 -19.45 -6.17 0.79
CA PRO A 79 -20.47 -6.18 -0.25
C PRO A 79 -21.58 -5.14 -0.06
N GLN A 80 -21.77 -4.65 1.17
CA GLN A 80 -22.74 -3.61 1.50
C GLN A 80 -22.40 -2.92 2.82
N GLY A 81 -22.85 -1.67 2.96
CA GLY A 81 -22.82 -0.94 4.23
C GLY A 81 -23.87 -1.42 5.25
N LEU A 82 -23.85 -0.81 6.43
CA LEU A 82 -24.74 -1.13 7.55
C LEU A 82 -26.18 -0.67 7.27
N THR A 83 -26.32 0.46 6.59
CA THR A 83 -27.63 0.98 6.21
C THR A 83 -28.06 0.33 4.91
N LYS A 84 -29.10 -0.53 4.97
CA LYS A 84 -29.72 -1.08 3.75
C LYS A 84 -30.40 0.04 2.95
N LEU A 85 -29.68 0.57 1.96
CA LEU A 85 -30.27 1.43 0.95
C LEU A 85 -31.32 0.61 0.17
N LYS A 86 -32.52 1.17 -0.05
CA LYS A 86 -33.64 0.51 -0.75
C LYS A 86 -33.36 0.16 -2.23
N LYS A 87 -32.14 0.35 -2.74
CA LYS A 87 -31.81 0.06 -4.14
C LYS A 87 -31.79 -1.44 -4.40
N THR A 88 -32.74 -1.89 -5.20
CA THR A 88 -32.82 -3.21 -5.79
C THR A 88 -32.05 -3.21 -7.12
N GLY A 89 -30.74 -3.44 -7.08
CA GLY A 89 -29.89 -3.47 -8.29
C GLY A 89 -28.45 -3.83 -7.97
N SER A 90 -27.67 -4.19 -9.00
CA SER A 90 -26.23 -4.46 -8.84
C SER A 90 -25.53 -3.17 -8.41
N LYS A 91 -24.73 -3.26 -7.34
CA LYS A 91 -23.99 -2.11 -6.80
C LYS A 91 -22.76 -1.84 -7.68
N PRO A 92 -22.43 -0.56 -7.97
CA PRO A 92 -21.18 -0.24 -8.62
C PRO A 92 -20.00 -0.69 -7.77
N VAL A 93 -18.99 -1.24 -8.42
CA VAL A 93 -17.83 -1.85 -7.76
C VAL A 93 -16.70 -0.85 -7.64
N VAL A 94 -16.06 -0.80 -6.46
CA VAL A 94 -14.86 -0.01 -6.21
C VAL A 94 -13.75 -0.93 -5.71
N PHE A 95 -12.60 -0.90 -6.39
CA PHE A 95 -11.40 -1.61 -5.97
C PHE A 95 -10.38 -0.66 -5.36
N LEU A 96 -9.95 -0.94 -4.13
CA LEU A 96 -9.02 -0.13 -3.34
C LEU A 96 -7.67 -0.84 -3.25
N GLN A 97 -6.61 -0.22 -3.78
CA GLN A 97 -5.26 -0.78 -3.83
C GLN A 97 -4.28 0.03 -2.96
N HIS A 98 -3.70 -0.64 -1.96
CA HIS A 98 -2.78 -0.04 -0.99
C HIS A 98 -1.41 0.34 -1.59
N GLY A 99 -0.60 1.03 -0.79
CA GLY A 99 0.74 1.52 -1.13
C GLY A 99 1.90 0.60 -0.77
N LEU A 100 3.12 1.12 -0.88
CA LEU A 100 4.35 0.42 -0.52
C LEU A 100 4.31 -0.02 0.96
N LEU A 101 4.67 -1.28 1.22
CA LEU A 101 4.67 -1.89 2.57
C LEU A 101 3.31 -1.88 3.30
N GLY A 102 2.22 -1.50 2.64
CA GLY A 102 0.87 -1.57 3.21
C GLY A 102 0.17 -2.89 2.92
N ASP A 103 -1.07 -2.97 3.37
CA ASP A 103 -2.02 -4.02 3.01
C ASP A 103 -3.44 -3.42 2.88
N ALA A 104 -4.44 -4.27 2.65
CA ALA A 104 -5.83 -3.86 2.55
C ALA A 104 -6.38 -3.18 3.83
N SER A 105 -5.75 -3.36 5.00
CA SER A 105 -6.20 -2.72 6.24
C SER A 105 -6.10 -1.19 6.19
N ASN A 106 -5.24 -0.63 5.32
CA ASN A 106 -5.09 0.82 5.14
C ASN A 106 -6.43 1.54 4.91
N TRP A 107 -7.39 0.86 4.28
CA TRP A 107 -8.70 1.42 3.92
C TRP A 107 -9.76 1.31 5.04
N ILE A 108 -9.44 0.59 6.12
CA ILE A 108 -10.36 0.24 7.22
C ILE A 108 -9.70 0.38 8.61
N SER A 109 -8.52 1.02 8.70
CA SER A 109 -7.74 1.13 9.94
C SER A 109 -8.32 2.13 10.97
N ASN A 110 -9.22 3.01 10.53
CA ASN A 110 -9.93 3.99 11.35
C ASN A 110 -11.38 3.58 11.57
N LEU A 111 -12.12 4.40 12.32
CA LEU A 111 -13.55 4.22 12.55
C LEU A 111 -14.36 4.20 11.24
N PRO A 112 -15.56 3.60 11.22
CA PRO A 112 -16.40 3.52 10.01
C PRO A 112 -16.70 4.85 9.33
N ASN A 113 -16.82 5.93 10.09
CA ASN A 113 -17.05 7.28 9.56
C ASN A 113 -15.78 8.00 9.06
N ASN A 114 -14.60 7.37 9.19
CA ASN A 114 -13.32 7.93 8.80
C ASN A 114 -12.45 6.98 7.94
N SER A 115 -12.97 5.82 7.57
CA SER A 115 -12.29 4.83 6.74
C SER A 115 -12.96 4.73 5.37
N LEU A 116 -12.22 4.99 4.29
CA LEU A 116 -12.78 5.02 2.93
C LEU A 116 -13.54 3.74 2.57
N GLY A 117 -13.05 2.57 2.98
CA GLY A 117 -13.71 1.29 2.70
C GLY A 117 -15.12 1.21 3.28
N PHE A 118 -15.30 1.62 4.54
CA PHE A 118 -16.61 1.63 5.20
C PHE A 118 -17.53 2.74 4.64
N ILE A 119 -16.98 3.94 4.42
CA ILE A 119 -17.70 5.08 3.87
C ILE A 119 -18.27 4.78 2.47
N LEU A 120 -17.50 4.10 1.61
CA LEU A 120 -17.98 3.66 0.29
C LEU A 120 -19.08 2.60 0.39
N ALA A 121 -18.94 1.63 1.30
CA ALA A 121 -19.95 0.60 1.50
C ALA A 121 -21.30 1.20 1.94
N ASP A 122 -21.27 2.16 2.87
CA ASP A 122 -22.46 2.91 3.32
C ASP A 122 -23.00 3.86 2.25
N ALA A 123 -22.15 4.37 1.36
CA ALA A 123 -22.57 5.16 0.20
C ALA A 123 -23.22 4.32 -0.91
N GLY A 124 -23.25 2.99 -0.76
CA GLY A 124 -23.97 2.05 -1.63
C GLY A 124 -23.11 1.31 -2.63
N PHE A 125 -21.79 1.38 -2.53
CA PHE A 125 -20.86 0.66 -3.40
C PHE A 125 -20.60 -0.78 -2.91
N ASP A 126 -20.16 -1.63 -3.83
CA ASP A 126 -19.56 -2.94 -3.54
C ASP A 126 -18.03 -2.77 -3.49
N VAL A 127 -17.44 -2.89 -2.29
CA VAL A 127 -16.05 -2.50 -2.04
C VAL A 127 -15.15 -3.72 -2.01
N TRP A 128 -14.06 -3.68 -2.78
CA TRP A 128 -13.05 -4.71 -2.87
C TRP A 128 -11.69 -4.16 -2.46
N LEU A 129 -10.96 -4.87 -1.60
CA LEU A 129 -9.70 -4.46 -1.01
C LEU A 129 -8.59 -5.42 -1.47
N GLY A 130 -7.65 -4.92 -2.25
CA GLY A 130 -6.55 -5.73 -2.81
C GLY A 130 -5.38 -5.90 -1.85
N ASN A 131 -4.67 -7.02 -1.97
CA ASN A 131 -3.37 -7.24 -1.33
C ASN A 131 -2.33 -7.64 -2.37
N SER A 132 -1.25 -6.87 -2.47
CA SER A 132 -0.13 -7.17 -3.37
C SER A 132 0.64 -8.40 -2.94
N ARG A 133 1.17 -9.16 -3.90
CA ARG A 133 2.06 -10.31 -3.65
C ARG A 133 3.17 -9.99 -2.63
N GLY A 134 3.41 -10.94 -1.73
CA GLY A 134 4.44 -10.88 -0.70
C GLY A 134 4.10 -10.08 0.56
N ASN A 135 3.02 -9.30 0.58
CA ASN A 135 2.51 -8.73 1.84
C ASN A 135 1.92 -9.83 2.74
N THR A 136 1.59 -9.53 4.00
CA THR A 136 1.07 -10.46 5.02
C THR A 136 0.07 -11.51 4.51
N TRP A 137 -0.84 -11.12 3.61
CA TRP A 137 -1.98 -11.93 3.19
C TRP A 137 -1.77 -12.65 1.85
N SER A 138 -0.82 -12.19 1.04
CA SER A 138 -0.58 -12.67 -0.32
C SER A 138 0.79 -13.36 -0.47
N ARG A 139 1.13 -14.27 0.47
CA ARG A 139 2.42 -14.98 0.53
C ARG A 139 2.36 -16.44 0.08
N LYS A 140 1.44 -16.77 -0.83
CA LYS A 140 1.25 -18.13 -1.34
C LYS A 140 1.55 -18.17 -2.84
N HIS A 141 2.06 -19.30 -3.30
CA HIS A 141 2.28 -19.59 -4.72
C HIS A 141 1.84 -21.00 -5.02
N LYS A 142 1.45 -21.28 -6.27
CA LYS A 142 1.11 -22.63 -6.73
C LYS A 142 2.25 -23.64 -6.60
N THR A 143 3.49 -23.16 -6.67
CA THR A 143 4.70 -24.01 -6.82
C THR A 143 5.88 -23.58 -5.96
N LEU A 144 6.00 -22.30 -5.63
CA LEU A 144 7.18 -21.74 -4.95
C LEU A 144 6.90 -21.60 -3.44
N SER A 145 7.90 -21.92 -2.63
CA SER A 145 7.88 -21.63 -1.19
C SER A 145 8.43 -20.22 -0.92
N ILE A 146 7.98 -19.61 0.18
CA ILE A 146 8.54 -18.35 0.71
C ILE A 146 10.04 -18.46 1.03
N ASP A 147 10.57 -19.67 1.17
CA ASP A 147 11.99 -19.92 1.42
C ASP A 147 12.85 -19.91 0.15
N GLN A 148 12.25 -19.79 -1.03
CA GLN A 148 12.96 -19.74 -2.31
C GLN A 148 13.19 -18.29 -2.75
N ASP A 149 14.38 -17.97 -3.26
CA ASP A 149 14.70 -16.62 -3.74
C ASP A 149 13.77 -16.21 -4.90
N GLU A 150 13.36 -17.16 -5.73
CA GLU A 150 12.47 -16.98 -6.87
C GLU A 150 11.07 -16.47 -6.47
N PHE A 151 10.60 -16.83 -5.28
CA PHE A 151 9.33 -16.32 -4.73
C PHE A 151 9.40 -14.80 -4.47
N TRP A 152 10.58 -14.24 -4.27
CA TRP A 152 10.75 -12.81 -3.94
C TRP A 152 11.29 -12.00 -5.12
N ALA A 153 11.46 -12.62 -6.29
CA ALA A 153 11.99 -11.99 -7.49
C ALA A 153 10.91 -11.20 -8.26
N PHE A 154 10.24 -10.28 -7.56
CA PHE A 154 9.20 -9.40 -8.11
C PHE A 154 9.35 -7.95 -7.62
N SER A 155 8.73 -7.01 -8.31
CA SER A 155 8.58 -5.60 -7.94
C SER A 155 7.16 -5.11 -8.25
N TYR A 156 6.92 -3.79 -8.20
CA TYR A 156 5.66 -3.20 -8.65
C TYR A 156 5.36 -3.44 -10.14
N ASP A 157 6.35 -3.87 -10.95
CA ASP A 157 6.12 -4.30 -12.33
C ASP A 157 5.21 -5.52 -12.38
N GLU A 158 5.57 -6.59 -11.67
CA GLU A 158 4.76 -7.80 -11.63
C GLU A 158 3.41 -7.56 -10.94
N MET A 159 3.36 -6.67 -9.94
CA MET A 159 2.09 -6.27 -9.32
C MET A 159 1.16 -5.59 -10.34
N ALA A 160 1.69 -4.68 -11.18
CA ALA A 160 0.91 -4.04 -12.23
C ALA A 160 0.53 -5.03 -13.34
N ARG A 161 1.47 -5.88 -13.75
CA ARG A 161 1.33 -6.79 -14.90
C ARG A 161 0.50 -8.04 -14.62
N PHE A 162 0.50 -8.54 -13.39
CA PHE A 162 -0.14 -9.82 -13.06
C PHE A 162 -1.15 -9.71 -11.93
N ASP A 163 -0.87 -8.98 -10.85
CA ASP A 163 -1.82 -8.87 -9.72
C ASP A 163 -3.07 -8.11 -10.15
N LEU A 164 -2.92 -6.91 -10.73
CA LEU A 164 -4.05 -6.08 -11.13
C LEU A 164 -4.98 -6.77 -12.15
N PRO A 165 -4.49 -7.33 -13.28
CA PRO A 165 -5.38 -8.03 -14.21
C PRO A 165 -6.10 -9.21 -13.57
N ALA A 166 -5.42 -10.01 -12.74
CA ALA A 166 -6.01 -11.18 -12.11
C ALA A 166 -7.16 -10.77 -11.19
N VAL A 167 -6.93 -9.80 -10.30
CA VAL A 167 -7.94 -9.33 -9.34
C VAL A 167 -9.08 -8.62 -10.03
N ILE A 168 -8.82 -7.70 -10.97
CA ILE A 168 -9.87 -6.97 -11.68
C ILE A 168 -10.75 -7.94 -12.49
N ASN A 169 -10.16 -8.88 -13.22
CA ASN A 169 -10.93 -9.84 -14.00
C ASN A 169 -11.76 -10.77 -13.10
N PHE A 170 -11.20 -11.21 -11.97
CA PHE A 170 -11.94 -11.99 -10.97
C PHE A 170 -13.16 -11.22 -10.44
N ILE A 171 -12.98 -9.95 -10.07
CA ILE A 171 -14.04 -9.08 -9.57
C ILE A 171 -15.16 -8.93 -10.60
N LEU A 172 -14.82 -8.63 -11.86
CA LEU A 172 -15.79 -8.48 -12.96
C LEU A 172 -16.57 -9.77 -13.17
N GLN A 173 -15.88 -10.92 -13.21
CA GLN A 173 -16.52 -12.23 -13.34
C GLN A 173 -17.45 -12.54 -12.16
N LYS A 174 -17.02 -12.25 -10.94
CA LYS A 174 -17.78 -12.54 -9.71
C LYS A 174 -19.03 -11.67 -9.56
N THR A 175 -18.94 -10.41 -9.99
CA THR A 175 -20.00 -9.41 -9.81
C THR A 175 -20.92 -9.27 -11.02
N GLY A 176 -20.47 -9.71 -12.21
CA GLY A 176 -21.16 -9.49 -13.49
C GLY A 176 -21.09 -8.04 -13.97
N GLN A 177 -20.29 -7.18 -13.33
CA GLN A 177 -20.05 -5.82 -13.80
C GLN A 177 -19.11 -5.82 -15.01
N GLU A 178 -19.30 -4.88 -15.93
CA GLU A 178 -18.41 -4.70 -17.08
C GLU A 178 -17.20 -3.80 -16.74
N LYS A 179 -17.39 -2.86 -15.81
CA LYS A 179 -16.37 -1.90 -15.40
C LYS A 179 -16.43 -1.63 -13.91
N ILE A 180 -15.28 -1.26 -13.33
CA ILE A 180 -15.14 -0.91 -11.91
C ILE A 180 -14.50 0.47 -11.75
N TYR A 181 -14.65 1.06 -10.56
CA TYR A 181 -13.80 2.18 -10.14
C TYR A 181 -12.52 1.67 -9.50
N TYR A 182 -11.40 2.33 -9.78
CA TYR A 182 -10.11 2.01 -9.16
C TYR A 182 -9.66 3.17 -8.27
N VAL A 183 -9.33 2.89 -7.01
CA VAL A 183 -8.70 3.85 -6.11
C VAL A 183 -7.32 3.31 -5.72
N GLY A 184 -6.28 4.02 -6.10
CA GLY A 184 -4.90 3.69 -5.74
C GLY A 184 -4.37 4.66 -4.70
N TYR A 185 -3.57 4.16 -3.77
CA TYR A 185 -2.78 4.97 -2.85
C TYR A 185 -1.28 4.69 -3.03
N SER A 186 -0.44 5.73 -3.12
CA SER A 186 1.03 5.58 -3.15
C SER A 186 1.49 4.60 -4.24
N GLN A 187 2.23 3.53 -3.95
CA GLN A 187 2.58 2.48 -4.93
C GLN A 187 1.36 1.88 -5.66
N GLY A 188 0.19 1.79 -5.02
CA GLY A 188 -1.04 1.36 -5.68
C GLY A 188 -1.44 2.29 -6.83
N THR A 189 -1.00 3.56 -6.79
CA THR A 189 -1.15 4.46 -7.94
C THR A 189 -0.17 4.14 -9.07
N THR A 190 1.08 3.85 -8.73
CA THR A 190 2.12 3.43 -9.70
C THR A 190 1.68 2.19 -10.45
N MET A 191 1.12 1.21 -9.73
CA MET A 191 0.55 0.00 -10.34
C MET A 191 -0.53 0.34 -11.36
N GLY A 192 -1.45 1.25 -11.01
CA GLY A 192 -2.49 1.73 -11.92
C GLY A 192 -1.92 2.44 -13.15
N PHE A 193 -0.96 3.36 -12.97
CA PHE A 193 -0.33 4.06 -14.10
C PHE A 193 0.37 3.09 -15.06
N ILE A 194 1.11 2.11 -14.55
CA ILE A 194 1.77 1.10 -15.38
C ILE A 194 0.71 0.25 -16.10
N ALA A 195 -0.23 -0.33 -15.35
CA ALA A 195 -1.20 -1.27 -15.90
C ALA A 195 -2.10 -0.61 -16.95
N PHE A 196 -2.64 0.58 -16.67
CA PHE A 196 -3.61 1.24 -17.54
C PHE A 196 -2.97 1.97 -18.73
N SER A 197 -1.65 2.21 -18.71
CA SER A 197 -0.92 2.71 -19.88
C SER A 197 -0.40 1.60 -20.80
N THR A 198 -0.17 0.40 -20.26
CA THR A 198 0.45 -0.72 -21.02
C THR A 198 -0.53 -1.81 -21.41
N MET A 199 -1.71 -1.89 -20.79
CA MET A 199 -2.75 -2.90 -21.07
C MET A 199 -4.09 -2.25 -21.42
N PRO A 200 -4.30 -1.83 -22.69
CA PRO A 200 -5.53 -1.14 -23.11
C PRO A 200 -6.82 -1.91 -22.82
N GLU A 201 -6.81 -3.24 -22.93
CA GLU A 201 -7.97 -4.08 -22.61
C GLU A 201 -8.34 -4.05 -21.12
N LEU A 202 -7.35 -3.89 -20.23
CA LEU A 202 -7.59 -3.71 -18.81
C LEU A 202 -8.08 -2.29 -18.52
N ALA A 203 -7.46 -1.28 -19.15
CA ALA A 203 -7.85 0.12 -19.00
C ALA A 203 -9.32 0.36 -19.35
N GLN A 204 -9.86 -0.31 -20.38
CA GLN A 204 -11.27 -0.21 -20.77
C GLN A 204 -12.26 -0.72 -19.69
N LYS A 205 -11.80 -1.54 -18.75
CA LYS A 205 -12.58 -2.06 -17.62
C LYS A 205 -12.61 -1.11 -16.43
N ILE A 206 -11.93 0.03 -16.50
CA ILE A 206 -11.91 1.04 -15.45
C ILE A 206 -12.83 2.20 -15.84
N LYS A 207 -13.84 2.49 -15.02
CA LYS A 207 -14.73 3.66 -15.18
C LYS A 207 -13.96 4.96 -14.93
N MET A 208 -13.29 5.01 -13.79
CA MET A 208 -12.52 6.17 -13.35
C MET A 208 -11.43 5.70 -12.39
N TYR A 209 -10.29 6.37 -12.47
CA TYR A 209 -9.13 6.13 -11.63
C TYR A 209 -8.93 7.29 -10.65
N PHE A 210 -9.08 7.02 -9.36
CA PHE A 210 -8.80 7.93 -8.26
C PHE A 210 -7.40 7.67 -7.70
N ALA A 211 -6.46 8.58 -7.92
CA ALA A 211 -5.08 8.45 -7.47
C ALA A 211 -4.81 9.35 -6.25
N LEU A 212 -4.54 8.72 -5.11
CA LEU A 212 -4.27 9.37 -3.83
C LEU A 212 -2.77 9.31 -3.52
N ALA A 213 -2.14 10.47 -3.29
CA ALA A 213 -0.69 10.60 -3.20
C ALA A 213 0.04 9.89 -4.38
N PRO A 214 -0.23 10.34 -5.62
CA PRO A 214 0.19 9.64 -6.83
C PRO A 214 1.71 9.64 -7.02
N ILE A 215 2.29 8.46 -7.25
CA ILE A 215 3.72 8.27 -7.47
C ILE A 215 3.96 7.70 -8.87
N ALA A 216 4.72 8.42 -9.68
CA ALA A 216 5.33 7.91 -10.92
C ALA A 216 6.86 7.98 -10.83
N THR A 217 7.39 9.07 -10.28
CA THR A 217 8.81 9.24 -9.98
C THR A 217 8.97 9.63 -8.51
N VAL A 218 10.14 9.36 -7.96
CA VAL A 218 10.52 9.69 -6.56
C VAL A 218 11.86 10.42 -6.52
N LYS A 219 12.18 11.18 -7.57
CA LYS A 219 13.48 11.84 -7.73
C LYS A 219 13.70 12.93 -6.70
N HIS A 220 12.63 13.65 -6.36
CA HIS A 220 12.63 14.78 -5.45
C HIS A 220 12.07 14.41 -4.07
N ALA A 221 11.82 13.11 -3.82
CA ALA A 221 11.29 12.62 -2.57
C ALA A 221 12.26 12.90 -1.39
N LYS A 222 11.71 13.44 -0.30
CA LYS A 222 12.47 14.01 0.83
C LYS A 222 12.49 13.12 2.07
N SER A 223 11.82 11.97 2.05
CA SER A 223 11.70 11.14 3.25
C SER A 223 13.06 10.58 3.68
N PRO A 224 13.33 10.39 4.99
CA PRO A 224 14.54 9.70 5.44
C PRO A 224 14.74 8.33 4.77
N GLY A 225 13.65 7.64 4.45
CA GLY A 225 13.66 6.39 3.68
C GLY A 225 14.23 6.54 2.26
N THR A 226 14.07 7.69 1.60
CA THR A 226 14.63 7.88 0.24
C THR A 226 16.15 8.00 0.25
N LYS A 227 16.75 8.48 1.36
CA LYS A 227 18.23 8.45 1.51
C LYS A 227 18.77 7.03 1.57
N PHE A 228 18.03 6.11 2.18
CA PHE A 228 18.37 4.69 2.18
C PHE A 228 18.31 4.10 0.76
N LEU A 229 17.34 4.54 -0.06
CA LEU A 229 17.22 4.12 -1.46
C LEU A 229 18.37 4.60 -2.36
N LEU A 230 19.15 5.59 -1.94
CA LEU A 230 20.35 6.04 -2.68
C LEU A 230 21.58 5.14 -2.47
N LEU A 231 21.50 4.14 -1.58
CA LEU A 231 22.59 3.18 -1.39
C LEU A 231 22.76 2.30 -2.64
N PRO A 232 24.01 1.90 -2.98
CA PRO A 232 24.23 0.95 -4.07
C PRO A 232 23.48 -0.37 -3.86
N ASP A 233 22.95 -0.96 -4.94
CA ASP A 233 22.23 -2.24 -4.93
C ASP A 233 22.94 -3.35 -4.16
N MET A 234 24.28 -3.41 -4.28
CA MET A 234 25.10 -4.40 -3.58
C MET A 234 25.04 -4.24 -2.06
N MET A 235 24.97 -3.01 -1.55
CA MET A 235 24.84 -2.75 -0.12
C MET A 235 23.45 -3.12 0.40
N ILE A 236 22.39 -2.77 -0.35
CA ILE A 236 21.01 -3.14 0.02
C ILE A 236 20.88 -4.67 0.05
N LYS A 237 21.38 -5.37 -0.98
CA LYS A 237 21.40 -6.85 -1.02
C LYS A 237 22.27 -7.45 0.09
N GLY A 238 23.39 -6.81 0.45
CA GLY A 238 24.25 -7.28 1.54
C GLY A 238 23.59 -7.18 2.92
N LEU A 239 22.75 -6.17 3.15
CA LEU A 239 22.04 -5.95 4.41
C LEU A 239 20.77 -6.81 4.54
N PHE A 240 19.99 -6.93 3.47
CA PHE A 240 18.64 -7.53 3.52
C PHE A 240 18.51 -8.84 2.74
N GLY A 241 19.55 -9.28 2.02
CA GLY A 241 19.50 -10.46 1.17
C GLY A 241 18.70 -10.22 -0.12
N LYS A 242 17.95 -11.23 -0.56
CA LYS A 242 17.17 -11.22 -1.80
C LYS A 242 15.68 -11.52 -1.63
N LYS A 243 15.24 -11.76 -0.38
CA LYS A 243 13.91 -12.29 -0.07
C LYS A 243 12.96 -11.17 0.38
N GLU A 244 12.33 -11.35 1.54
CA GLU A 244 11.42 -10.40 2.12
C GLU A 244 12.14 -9.16 2.69
N PHE A 245 11.47 -8.01 2.61
CA PHE A 245 11.88 -6.76 3.23
C PHE A 245 10.77 -6.29 4.18
N LEU A 246 11.14 -6.09 5.45
CA LEU A 246 10.29 -5.56 6.52
C LEU A 246 8.92 -6.26 6.66
N TYR A 247 8.92 -7.60 6.61
CA TYR A 247 7.76 -8.38 7.03
C TYR A 247 7.70 -8.48 8.57
N GLN A 248 6.56 -8.14 9.15
CA GLN A 248 6.35 -8.31 10.59
C GLN A 248 6.01 -9.77 10.91
N THR A 249 6.96 -10.50 11.51
CA THR A 249 6.65 -11.80 12.10
C THR A 249 5.64 -11.65 13.23
N ARG A 250 4.84 -12.69 13.49
CA ARG A 250 3.82 -12.66 14.56
C ARG A 250 4.39 -12.23 15.92
N PHE A 251 5.60 -12.68 16.25
CA PHE A 251 6.29 -12.31 17.48
C PHE A 251 6.68 -10.82 17.50
N PHE A 252 7.30 -10.33 16.42
CA PHE A 252 7.69 -8.93 16.32
C PHE A 252 6.48 -7.98 16.33
N ARG A 253 5.40 -8.35 15.63
CA ARG A 253 4.12 -7.64 15.65
C ARG A 253 3.58 -7.50 17.07
N GLN A 254 3.51 -8.61 17.83
CA GLN A 254 3.02 -8.58 19.22
C GLN A 254 3.88 -7.67 20.12
N PHE A 255 5.20 -7.69 19.92
CA PHE A 255 6.14 -6.85 20.65
C PHE A 255 5.94 -5.36 20.33
N VAL A 256 5.83 -5.00 19.04
CA VAL A 256 5.61 -3.62 18.60
C VAL A 256 4.25 -3.10 19.07
N ILE A 257 3.18 -3.90 19.01
CA ILE A 257 1.86 -3.51 19.54
C ILE A 257 1.95 -3.19 21.04
N TYR A 258 2.60 -4.04 21.82
CA TYR A 258 2.77 -3.82 23.26
C TYR A 258 3.54 -2.52 23.55
N LEU A 259 4.63 -2.26 22.81
CA LEU A 259 5.40 -1.02 22.95
C LEU A 259 4.56 0.21 22.56
N CYS A 260 3.90 0.18 21.41
CA CYS A 260 3.11 1.30 20.91
C CYS A 260 1.78 1.52 21.67
N GLY A 261 1.38 0.59 22.56
CA GLY A 261 0.29 0.78 23.52
C GLY A 261 0.69 1.49 24.81
N GLN A 262 1.98 1.77 25.02
CA GLN A 262 2.46 2.53 26.19
C GLN A 262 2.27 4.03 25.97
N MET A 263 1.79 4.76 26.99
CA MET A 263 1.45 6.20 26.89
C MET A 263 2.59 7.14 26.46
N ILE A 264 3.85 6.72 26.58
CA ILE A 264 5.03 7.52 26.21
C ILE A 264 5.53 7.14 24.81
N ILE A 265 5.26 5.90 24.39
CA ILE A 265 5.83 5.30 23.19
C ILE A 265 4.84 5.40 22.01
N ASP A 266 3.53 5.55 22.26
CA ASP A 266 2.51 5.78 21.22
C ASP A 266 2.86 6.98 20.31
N GLN A 267 3.37 8.07 20.88
CA GLN A 267 3.85 9.23 20.15
C GLN A 267 5.09 8.92 19.31
N ILE A 268 6.01 8.09 19.82
CA ILE A 268 7.20 7.65 19.09
C ILE A 268 6.79 6.79 17.90
N CYS A 269 5.89 5.83 18.12
CA CYS A 269 5.38 4.96 17.07
C CYS A 269 4.68 5.75 15.97
N SER A 270 3.84 6.71 16.35
CA SER A 270 3.17 7.60 15.40
C SER A 270 4.19 8.45 14.62
N ASN A 271 5.20 8.99 15.30
CA ASN A 271 6.27 9.73 14.63
C ASN A 271 7.06 8.84 13.66
N VAL A 272 7.30 7.56 13.96
CA VAL A 272 7.93 6.60 13.03
C VAL A 272 7.08 6.39 11.78
N MET A 273 5.75 6.29 11.92
CA MET A 273 4.85 6.19 10.78
C MET A 273 4.87 7.48 9.93
N LEU A 274 4.87 8.64 10.58
CA LEU A 274 4.97 9.94 9.89
C LEU A 274 6.32 10.13 9.18
N LEU A 275 7.42 9.57 9.70
CA LEU A 275 8.74 9.64 9.05
C LEU A 275 8.76 9.00 7.65
N LEU A 276 7.84 8.06 7.36
CA LEU A 276 7.77 7.43 6.05
C LEU A 276 7.22 8.39 4.97
N GLY A 277 6.39 9.37 5.36
CA GLY A 277 5.54 10.12 4.43
C GLY A 277 5.48 11.65 4.62
N GLY A 278 6.02 12.17 5.72
CA GLY A 278 5.90 13.57 6.14
C GLY A 278 5.08 13.75 7.41
N PHE A 279 5.33 14.85 8.13
CA PHE A 279 4.71 15.11 9.43
C PHE A 279 3.43 15.94 9.31
N ASN A 280 2.28 15.30 9.57
CA ASN A 280 1.04 15.98 9.92
C ASN A 280 0.42 15.37 11.19
N ALA A 281 1.10 15.58 12.33
CA ALA A 281 0.71 14.97 13.60
C ALA A 281 -0.70 15.36 14.06
N ASN A 282 -1.18 16.55 13.69
CA ASN A 282 -2.51 17.02 14.09
C ASN A 282 -3.65 16.33 13.34
N ASN A 283 -3.36 15.70 12.20
CA ASN A 283 -4.35 15.06 11.35
C ASN A 283 -4.32 13.53 11.44
N MET A 284 -3.58 12.96 12.38
CA MET A 284 -3.52 11.52 12.60
C MET A 284 -4.05 11.18 13.99
N ASN A 285 -4.86 10.12 14.09
CA ASN A 285 -5.36 9.67 15.39
C ASN A 285 -4.26 8.95 16.18
N MET A 286 -3.52 9.70 16.99
CA MET A 286 -2.42 9.16 17.82
C MET A 286 -2.87 8.03 18.76
N SER A 287 -4.15 7.98 19.15
CA SER A 287 -4.66 6.91 20.01
C SER A 287 -4.78 5.56 19.28
N ARG A 288 -4.72 5.55 17.95
CA ARG A 288 -4.75 4.34 17.11
C ARG A 288 -3.38 3.95 16.56
N ALA A 289 -2.30 4.55 17.07
CA ALA A 289 -0.92 4.23 16.70
C ALA A 289 -0.63 2.72 16.73
N ASN A 290 -1.11 2.04 17.77
CA ASN A 290 -1.00 0.59 17.96
C ASN A 290 -1.69 -0.22 16.86
N VAL A 291 -2.79 0.26 16.27
CA VAL A 291 -3.45 -0.38 15.12
C VAL A 291 -2.60 -0.18 13.88
N TYR A 292 -2.16 1.04 13.59
CA TYR A 292 -1.38 1.32 12.38
C TYR A 292 -0.07 0.53 12.32
N VAL A 293 0.68 0.51 13.43
CA VAL A 293 1.95 -0.24 13.52
C VAL A 293 1.75 -1.75 13.54
N ALA A 294 0.58 -2.25 13.96
CA ALA A 294 0.28 -3.68 13.92
C ALA A 294 0.17 -4.22 12.49
N HIS A 295 -0.28 -3.36 11.57
CA HIS A 295 -0.60 -3.73 10.19
C HIS A 295 0.38 -3.15 9.17
N THR A 296 1.20 -2.17 9.54
CA THR A 296 2.24 -1.58 8.68
C THR A 296 3.59 -1.56 9.39
N PRO A 297 4.68 -2.07 8.76
CA PRO A 297 4.74 -2.65 7.42
C PRO A 297 4.16 -4.06 7.34
N ALA A 298 3.49 -4.37 6.23
CA ALA A 298 2.94 -5.69 5.92
C ALA A 298 3.91 -6.58 5.11
N GLY A 299 5.08 -6.06 4.74
CA GLY A 299 6.10 -6.77 3.98
C GLY A 299 6.05 -6.55 2.46
N THR A 300 7.21 -6.66 1.82
CA THR A 300 7.41 -6.62 0.36
C THR A 300 8.68 -7.41 0.01
N SER A 301 9.10 -7.45 -1.26
CA SER A 301 10.39 -8.05 -1.65
C SER A 301 11.53 -7.03 -1.58
N VAL A 302 12.76 -7.51 -1.34
CA VAL A 302 13.97 -6.68 -1.53
C VAL A 302 14.08 -6.19 -2.97
N GLN A 303 13.66 -7.00 -3.96
CA GLN A 303 13.63 -6.57 -5.36
C GLN A 303 12.72 -5.36 -5.60
N ASN A 304 11.56 -5.27 -4.94
CA ASN A 304 10.70 -4.10 -5.03
C ASN A 304 11.38 -2.83 -4.47
N ILE A 305 12.14 -2.97 -3.37
CA ILE A 305 12.92 -1.86 -2.80
C ILE A 305 14.06 -1.43 -3.72
N LEU A 306 14.74 -2.40 -4.36
CA LEU A 306 15.75 -2.10 -5.39
C LEU A 306 15.12 -1.39 -6.59
N HIS A 307 13.89 -1.74 -6.96
CA HIS A 307 13.21 -1.04 -8.04
C HIS A 307 12.93 0.43 -7.67
N TRP A 308 12.46 0.69 -6.44
CA TRP A 308 12.34 2.06 -5.94
C TRP A 308 13.69 2.80 -5.89
N SER A 309 14.78 2.12 -5.53
CA SER A 309 16.13 2.70 -5.61
C SER A 309 16.50 3.12 -7.03
N GLN A 310 16.23 2.27 -8.02
CA GLN A 310 16.44 2.60 -9.44
C GLN A 310 15.56 3.78 -9.89
N ALA A 311 14.33 3.88 -9.40
CA ALA A 311 13.43 5.00 -9.70
C ALA A 311 13.93 6.32 -9.10
N VAL A 312 14.46 6.32 -7.87
CA VAL A 312 15.09 7.51 -7.26
C VAL A 312 16.29 7.96 -8.09
N ASN A 313 17.15 7.02 -8.51
CA ASN A 313 18.38 7.31 -9.23
C ASN A 313 18.14 7.79 -10.67
N SER A 314 17.21 7.16 -11.40
CA SER A 314 16.89 7.54 -12.78
C SER A 314 15.97 8.77 -12.85
N GLY A 315 15.04 8.89 -11.91
CA GLY A 315 13.96 9.87 -11.98
C GLY A 315 12.95 9.56 -13.10
N GLU A 316 12.81 8.28 -13.47
CA GLU A 316 11.89 7.81 -14.50
C GLU A 316 11.00 6.69 -13.97
N LEU A 317 9.74 6.68 -14.40
CA LEU A 317 8.89 5.51 -14.26
C LEU A 317 9.26 4.52 -15.37
N ARG A 318 10.00 3.47 -15.03
CA ARG A 318 10.46 2.43 -15.96
C ARG A 318 10.41 1.06 -15.32
N ALA A 319 10.52 0.03 -16.14
CA ALA A 319 10.63 -1.35 -15.69
C ALA A 319 11.91 -1.60 -14.87
N PHE A 320 11.94 -2.69 -14.14
CA PHE A 320 13.06 -3.07 -13.29
C PHE A 320 14.30 -3.39 -14.13
N ASP A 321 15.45 -2.83 -13.73
CA ASP A 321 16.74 -3.21 -14.29
C ASP A 321 17.29 -4.44 -13.57
N TRP A 322 17.40 -5.54 -14.29
CA TRP A 322 17.92 -6.81 -13.80
C TRP A 322 19.46 -6.84 -13.73
N GLY A 323 20.12 -5.73 -14.09
CA GLY A 323 21.56 -5.50 -13.92
C GLY A 323 22.42 -5.98 -15.09
N SER A 324 21.83 -6.45 -16.19
CA SER A 324 22.53 -6.81 -17.42
C SER A 324 21.54 -6.90 -18.60
N GLU A 325 22.01 -6.58 -19.80
CA GLU A 325 21.19 -6.66 -21.03
C GLU A 325 20.58 -8.06 -21.25
N THR A 326 21.35 -9.12 -21.00
CA THR A 326 20.88 -10.50 -21.13
C THR A 326 19.68 -10.78 -20.22
N LYS A 327 19.75 -10.39 -18.95
CA LYS A 327 18.63 -10.59 -18.01
C LYS A 327 17.43 -9.69 -18.33
N ASN A 328 17.67 -8.47 -18.79
CA ASN A 328 16.60 -7.58 -19.23
C ASN A 328 15.87 -8.17 -20.45
N LEU A 329 16.59 -8.79 -21.40
CA LEU A 329 16.01 -9.51 -22.52
C LEU A 329 15.20 -10.73 -22.06
N GLU A 330 15.74 -11.55 -21.15
CA GLU A 330 15.05 -12.73 -20.61
C GLU A 330 13.73 -12.38 -19.89
N LYS A 331 13.66 -11.22 -19.23
CA LYS A 331 12.52 -10.84 -18.38
C LYS A 331 11.53 -9.89 -19.06
N GLY A 332 12.03 -8.95 -19.85
CA GLY A 332 11.26 -7.86 -20.46
C GLY A 332 11.30 -7.84 -21.99
N ASN A 333 11.99 -8.78 -22.65
CA ASN A 333 12.20 -8.82 -24.10
C ASN A 333 12.85 -7.55 -24.68
N GLN A 334 13.55 -6.77 -23.85
CA GLN A 334 14.26 -5.55 -24.23
C GLN A 334 15.61 -5.51 -23.51
N PRO A 335 16.70 -5.02 -24.15
CA PRO A 335 18.03 -5.01 -23.54
C PRO A 335 18.16 -3.96 -22.42
N THR A 336 17.33 -2.92 -22.46
CA THR A 336 17.25 -1.87 -21.44
C THR A 336 15.86 -1.81 -20.83
N PRO A 337 15.73 -1.37 -19.58
CA PRO A 337 14.43 -1.27 -18.93
C PRO A 337 13.54 -0.24 -19.64
N VAL A 338 12.33 -0.66 -19.99
CA VAL A 338 11.39 0.14 -20.78
C VAL A 338 10.77 1.23 -19.89
N ARG A 339 10.79 2.47 -20.36
CA ARG A 339 10.06 3.57 -19.72
C ARG A 339 8.55 3.39 -19.91
N TYR A 340 7.80 3.46 -18.83
CA TYR A 340 6.34 3.50 -18.86
C TYR A 340 5.87 4.91 -19.17
N LYS A 341 4.99 5.03 -20.16
CA LYS A 341 4.47 6.32 -20.63
C LYS A 341 3.10 6.55 -20.04
N VAL A 342 3.00 7.34 -18.97
CA VAL A 342 1.71 7.67 -18.34
C VAL A 342 0.76 8.33 -19.34
N ARG A 343 1.30 9.02 -20.36
CA ARG A 343 0.53 9.60 -21.47
C ARG A 343 -0.33 8.62 -22.25
N ASP A 344 0.04 7.36 -22.28
CA ASP A 344 -0.69 6.32 -23.00
C ASP A 344 -1.91 5.81 -22.20
N MET A 345 -2.04 6.20 -20.93
CA MET A 345 -3.19 5.89 -20.10
C MET A 345 -4.42 6.74 -20.49
N THR A 346 -5.46 6.09 -20.99
CA THR A 346 -6.69 6.76 -21.47
C THR A 346 -7.78 6.89 -20.41
N VAL A 347 -7.61 6.26 -19.24
CA VAL A 347 -8.62 6.20 -18.17
C VAL A 347 -8.88 7.60 -17.59
N PRO A 348 -10.16 8.02 -17.42
CA PRO A 348 -10.50 9.26 -16.72
C PRO A 348 -9.92 9.24 -15.30
N THR A 349 -9.04 10.20 -15.00
CA THR A 349 -8.24 10.18 -13.77
C THR A 349 -8.51 11.42 -12.91
N ALA A 350 -8.76 11.18 -11.62
CA ALA A 350 -8.88 12.19 -10.59
C ALA A 350 -7.73 12.04 -9.58
N MET A 351 -7.00 13.13 -9.29
CA MET A 351 -5.80 13.09 -8.46
C MET A 351 -5.92 13.98 -7.22
N TRP A 352 -5.53 13.46 -6.06
CA TRP A 352 -5.34 14.25 -4.84
C TRP A 352 -3.88 14.17 -4.38
N THR A 353 -3.29 15.34 -4.10
CA THR A 353 -1.86 15.52 -3.84
C THR A 353 -1.65 16.33 -2.56
N GLY A 354 -0.63 16.00 -1.77
CA GLY A 354 -0.32 16.68 -0.52
C GLY A 354 0.81 17.69 -0.71
N GLY A 355 0.70 18.88 -0.12
CA GLY A 355 1.76 19.90 -0.19
C GLY A 355 2.96 19.59 0.73
N GLN A 356 2.75 18.83 1.80
CA GLN A 356 3.80 18.35 2.72
C GLN A 356 4.18 16.89 2.46
N ASP A 357 3.74 16.31 1.35
CA ASP A 357 4.04 14.92 1.02
C ASP A 357 5.52 14.75 0.64
N TRP A 358 6.22 13.89 1.38
CA TRP A 358 7.64 13.64 1.18
C TRP A 358 7.93 12.59 0.10
N LEU A 359 6.97 11.75 -0.25
CA LEU A 359 7.13 10.67 -1.23
C LEU A 359 6.53 11.06 -2.58
N SER A 360 5.24 11.41 -2.60
CA SER A 360 4.56 12.03 -3.75
C SER A 360 4.86 13.52 -3.77
N ASN A 361 6.16 13.84 -3.85
CA ASN A 361 6.68 15.19 -3.71
C ASN A 361 6.11 16.13 -4.80
N PRO A 362 5.76 17.40 -4.46
CA PRO A 362 5.16 18.32 -5.42
C PRO A 362 5.92 18.53 -6.73
N GLU A 363 7.26 18.45 -6.71
CA GLU A 363 8.09 18.58 -7.90
C GLU A 363 7.97 17.36 -8.83
N ASP A 364 7.92 16.14 -8.28
CA ASP A 364 7.63 14.91 -9.04
C ASP A 364 6.18 14.93 -9.58
N VAL A 365 5.22 15.33 -8.75
CA VAL A 365 3.79 15.44 -9.11
C VAL A 365 3.57 16.42 -10.28
N LYS A 366 4.29 17.54 -10.31
CA LYS A 366 4.18 18.50 -11.42
C LYS A 366 4.51 17.86 -12.76
N THR A 367 5.51 16.99 -12.80
CA THR A 367 5.87 16.24 -14.00
C THR A 367 4.78 15.24 -14.37
N LEU A 368 4.27 14.51 -13.38
CA LEU A 368 3.20 13.53 -13.58
C LEU A 368 1.90 14.17 -14.12
N LEU A 369 1.48 15.32 -13.58
CA LEU A 369 0.30 16.04 -14.05
C LEU A 369 0.41 16.43 -15.54
N ALA A 370 1.62 16.68 -16.05
CA ALA A 370 1.86 16.96 -17.47
C ALA A 370 1.93 15.70 -18.36
N GLU A 371 1.94 14.51 -17.76
CA GLU A 371 1.87 13.23 -18.46
C GLU A 371 0.47 12.59 -18.44
N VAL A 372 -0.40 12.89 -17.48
CA VAL A 372 -1.77 12.34 -17.47
C VAL A 372 -2.63 13.05 -18.51
N THR A 373 -2.99 12.35 -19.59
CA THR A 373 -3.72 12.94 -20.74
C THR A 373 -5.22 13.12 -20.50
N ASN A 374 -5.84 12.26 -19.69
CA ASN A 374 -7.25 12.34 -19.34
C ASN A 374 -7.45 12.68 -17.85
N LEU A 375 -6.89 13.83 -17.43
CA LEU A 375 -7.03 14.35 -16.08
C LEU A 375 -8.35 15.12 -15.95
N ILE A 376 -9.34 14.54 -15.27
CA ILE A 376 -10.67 15.15 -15.10
C ILE A 376 -10.80 15.95 -13.80
N TYR A 377 -9.91 15.73 -12.84
CA TYR A 377 -9.92 16.41 -11.56
C TYR A 377 -8.53 16.40 -10.92
N HIS A 378 -8.11 17.52 -10.34
CA HIS A 378 -6.91 17.58 -9.50
C HIS A 378 -7.16 18.51 -8.32
N LYS A 379 -6.82 18.03 -7.11
CA LYS A 379 -6.82 18.85 -5.90
C LYS A 379 -5.49 18.69 -5.17
N ASN A 380 -4.89 19.83 -4.84
CA ASN A 380 -3.78 19.89 -3.90
C ASN A 380 -4.30 20.27 -2.51
N ILE A 381 -3.83 19.57 -1.47
CA ILE A 381 -4.12 19.87 -0.07
C ILE A 381 -2.79 20.25 0.59
N PRO A 382 -2.50 21.57 0.72
CA PRO A 382 -1.16 22.05 1.06
C PRO A 382 -0.57 21.49 2.36
N GLU A 383 -1.42 21.25 3.35
CA GLU A 383 -1.09 20.81 4.70
C GLU A 383 -0.92 19.29 4.84
N TRP A 384 -1.38 18.50 3.87
CA TRP A 384 -1.36 17.04 3.96
C TRP A 384 0.02 16.46 3.63
N ALA A 385 0.40 15.44 4.40
CA ALA A 385 1.51 14.55 4.16
C ALA A 385 1.02 13.23 3.51
N HIS A 386 1.94 12.28 3.31
CA HIS A 386 1.63 11.06 2.54
C HIS A 386 0.57 10.17 3.19
N VAL A 387 0.53 10.07 4.52
CA VAL A 387 -0.37 9.13 5.21
C VAL A 387 -1.77 9.70 5.45
N ASP A 388 -1.96 11.00 5.32
CA ASP A 388 -3.26 11.68 5.49
C ASP A 388 -4.35 11.12 4.56
N PHE A 389 -3.96 10.63 3.38
CA PHE A 389 -4.91 10.06 2.42
C PHE A 389 -5.59 8.76 2.91
N ILE A 390 -4.99 8.05 3.85
CA ILE A 390 -5.53 6.81 4.42
C ILE A 390 -5.90 6.94 5.89
N TRP A 391 -5.23 7.82 6.65
CA TRP A 391 -5.40 7.96 8.10
C TRP A 391 -5.76 9.36 8.58
N GLY A 392 -5.94 10.31 7.66
CA GLY A 392 -6.30 11.70 7.95
C GLY A 392 -7.63 11.82 8.68
N LEU A 393 -7.66 12.52 9.81
CA LEU A 393 -8.88 12.80 10.58
C LEU A 393 -9.90 13.59 9.75
N ASP A 394 -9.43 14.50 8.90
CA ASP A 394 -10.26 15.30 8.00
C ASP A 394 -10.47 14.69 6.60
N ALA A 395 -9.87 13.52 6.32
CA ALA A 395 -9.92 12.88 5.01
C ALA A 395 -11.33 12.61 4.46
N PRO A 396 -12.33 12.26 5.29
CA PRO A 396 -13.71 12.12 4.84
C PRO A 396 -14.25 13.39 4.16
N HIS A 397 -14.00 14.54 4.78
CA HIS A 397 -14.51 15.83 4.30
C HIS A 397 -13.70 16.37 3.13
N ARG A 398 -12.39 16.15 3.14
CA ARG A 398 -11.46 16.74 2.17
C ARG A 398 -11.32 15.93 0.88
N VAL A 399 -11.54 14.61 0.92
CA VAL A 399 -11.27 13.69 -0.19
C VAL A 399 -12.38 12.65 -0.38
N TYR A 400 -12.75 11.88 0.65
CA TYR A 400 -13.61 10.70 0.44
C TYR A 400 -15.02 11.07 -0.05
N ASN A 401 -15.58 12.16 0.46
CA ASN A 401 -16.86 12.67 -0.02
C ASN A 401 -16.80 13.17 -1.47
N GLU A 402 -15.66 13.73 -1.90
CA GLU A 402 -15.46 14.17 -3.29
C GLU A 402 -15.34 12.97 -4.24
N ILE A 403 -14.63 11.92 -3.84
CA ILE A 403 -14.57 10.65 -4.58
C ILE A 403 -15.99 10.10 -4.78
N ILE A 404 -16.78 10.02 -3.72
CA ILE A 404 -18.18 9.56 -3.81
C ILE A 404 -19.01 10.46 -4.72
N HIS A 405 -18.80 11.77 -4.66
CA HIS A 405 -19.53 12.71 -5.50
C HIS A 405 -19.23 12.46 -6.99
N LEU A 406 -17.97 12.34 -7.37
CA LEU A 406 -17.55 12.05 -8.74
C LEU A 406 -18.07 10.70 -9.24
N MET A 407 -18.02 9.65 -8.41
CA MET A 407 -18.61 8.36 -8.76
C MET A 407 -20.12 8.47 -9.00
N LYS A 408 -20.86 9.15 -8.11
CA LYS A 408 -22.31 9.31 -8.24
C LYS A 408 -22.71 10.17 -9.45
N GLN A 409 -21.94 11.19 -9.78
CA GLN A 409 -22.13 11.99 -10.98
C GLN A 409 -22.01 11.10 -12.24
N GLU A 410 -20.95 10.30 -12.32
CA GLU A 410 -20.74 9.37 -13.43
C GLU A 410 -21.88 8.35 -13.59
N GLU A 411 -22.32 7.72 -12.48
CA GLU A 411 -23.46 6.79 -12.52
C GLU A 411 -24.77 7.48 -12.95
N THR A 412 -24.95 8.75 -12.61
CA THR A 412 -26.16 9.52 -12.98
C THR A 412 -26.12 9.91 -14.47
N SER A 413 -24.99 10.41 -14.97
CA SER A 413 -24.79 10.76 -16.38
C SER A 413 -25.04 9.55 -17.30
N PHE A 414 -24.60 8.36 -16.90
CA PHE A 414 -24.86 7.12 -17.63
C PHE A 414 -26.35 6.76 -17.65
N SER A 415 -27.05 6.91 -16.52
CA SER A 415 -28.49 6.62 -16.42
C SER A 415 -29.38 7.57 -17.23
N GLN A 416 -28.89 8.80 -17.50
CA GLN A 416 -29.63 9.82 -18.23
C GLN A 416 -29.25 9.91 -19.72
N GLY A 417 -28.28 9.11 -20.20
CA GLY A 417 -27.82 9.15 -21.59
C GLY A 417 -27.13 10.46 -21.99
N VAL A 418 -26.73 11.28 -21.01
CA VAL A 418 -26.09 12.58 -21.25
C VAL A 418 -24.58 12.35 -21.24
N CYS A 419 -24.00 12.16 -22.43
CA CYS A 419 -22.57 12.24 -22.63
C CYS A 419 -22.15 13.72 -22.60
N GLY A 420 -21.55 14.18 -21.51
CA GLY A 420 -21.05 15.54 -21.42
C GLY A 420 -20.44 15.87 -20.07
N ILE A 421 -19.14 15.57 -19.90
CA ILE A 421 -18.35 16.25 -18.88
C ILE A 421 -17.91 17.59 -19.48
N ARG A 422 -18.51 18.68 -18.97
CA ARG A 422 -17.86 19.99 -18.91
C ARG A 422 -17.83 20.40 -17.45
N LEU A 423 -16.64 20.35 -16.86
CA LEU A 423 -16.19 21.23 -15.79
C LEU A 423 -14.76 21.65 -16.12
#